data_AF-A0A353D848-F1
#
_entry.id   AF-A0A353D848-F1
#
_cell.length_a   1.000
_cell.length_b   1.000
_cell.length_c   1.000
_cell.angle_alpha   90.00
_cell.angle_beta   90.00
_cell.angle_gamma   90.00
#
_symmetry.space_group_name_H-M   'P 1'
#
loop_
_entity.id
_entity.type
_entity.pdbx_description
1 polymer ?
#
loop_
_entity_poly.entity_id
_entity_poly.type
_entity_poly.pdbx_seq_one_letter_code
_entity_poly.pdbx_strand_id
1 'polypeptide(L)'
;MAALFGFDCLDFPGLLDGLPVGVAVLDGQGRVQFLNRALEALTGFAREDAQGLPCRHVLRSRACVQDCPWARGEGEGLGAETDLINRHRRRISV
;
A
#
# COMPACT_ATOMS: atom_id res chain seq x y z
N MET A 1 3.35 -33.47 -25.76
CA MET A 1 2.77 -32.32 -26.49
C MET A 1 2.20 -31.36 -25.46
N ALA A 2 2.57 -30.08 -25.57
CA ALA A 2 2.23 -28.91 -24.76
C ALA A 2 0.86 -28.96 -24.03
N ALA A 3 0.73 -28.48 -22.79
CA ALA A 3 1.13 -27.14 -22.36
C ALA A 3 1.71 -27.08 -20.94
N LEU A 4 2.84 -26.39 -20.83
CA LEU A 4 3.41 -25.83 -19.60
C LEU A 4 2.64 -24.55 -19.25
N PHE A 5 2.56 -24.22 -17.95
CA PHE A 5 1.96 -23.02 -17.34
C PHE A 5 0.44 -23.07 -17.09
N GLY A 6 0.04 -23.80 -16.05
CA GLY A 6 -1.21 -23.56 -15.33
C GLY A 6 -1.04 -22.37 -14.38
N PHE A 7 -1.43 -21.18 -14.81
CA PHE A 7 -1.79 -20.10 -13.90
C PHE A 7 -3.32 -20.07 -13.81
N ASP A 8 -3.86 -20.90 -12.92
CA ASP A 8 -5.19 -20.61 -12.36
C ASP A 8 -5.16 -19.20 -11.77
N CYS A 9 -6.24 -18.44 -11.96
CA CYS A 9 -6.36 -17.02 -11.59
C CYS A 9 -5.65 -16.72 -10.26
N LEU A 10 -4.55 -15.96 -10.31
CA LEU A 10 -3.76 -15.64 -9.13
C LEU A 10 -4.65 -14.96 -8.08
N ASP A 11 -4.75 -15.55 -6.89
CA ASP A 11 -5.35 -14.91 -5.73
C ASP A 11 -4.41 -13.79 -5.26
N PHE A 12 -4.54 -12.64 -5.90
CA PHE A 12 -3.69 -11.48 -5.65
C PHE A 12 -3.80 -10.96 -4.21
N PRO A 13 -5.02 -10.81 -3.61
CA PRO A 13 -5.16 -10.53 -2.19
C PRO A 13 -4.45 -11.53 -1.30
N GLY A 14 -4.68 -12.84 -1.50
CA GLY A 14 -4.07 -13.89 -0.69
C GLY A 14 -2.55 -13.92 -0.79
N LEU A 15 -2.01 -13.67 -1.99
CA LEU A 15 -0.57 -13.54 -2.21
C LEU A 15 0.02 -12.38 -1.40
N LEU A 16 -0.58 -11.19 -1.48
CA LEU A 16 -0.08 -10.01 -0.78
C LEU A 16 -0.25 -10.12 0.74
N ASP A 17 -1.32 -10.77 1.21
CA ASP A 17 -1.56 -11.01 2.63
C ASP A 17 -0.55 -12.00 3.26
N GLY A 18 0.08 -12.84 2.44
CA GLY A 18 1.16 -13.73 2.87
C GLY A 18 2.52 -13.04 3.02
N LEU A 19 2.68 -11.80 2.58
CA LEU A 19 3.95 -11.09 2.64
C LEU A 19 4.23 -10.55 4.06
N PRO A 20 5.48 -10.67 4.57
CA PRO A 20 5.87 -10.12 5.87
C PRO A 20 6.14 -8.60 5.83
N VAL A 21 5.69 -7.91 4.78
CA VAL A 21 5.86 -6.47 4.56
C VAL A 21 4.49 -5.81 4.34
N GLY A 22 4.32 -4.58 4.82
CA GLY A 22 3.08 -3.83 4.60
C GLY A 22 2.97 -3.36 3.15
N VAL A 23 1.88 -3.71 2.47
CA VAL A 23 1.64 -3.36 1.06
C VAL A 23 0.33 -2.58 0.93
N ALA A 24 0.40 -1.43 0.26
CA ALA A 24 -0.76 -0.68 -0.22
C ALA A 24 -0.78 -0.67 -1.74
N VAL A 25 -1.93 -0.93 -2.33
CA VAL A 25 -2.17 -0.69 -3.76
C VAL A 25 -3.03 0.55 -3.89
N LEU A 26 -2.59 1.46 -4.76
CA LEU A 26 -3.19 2.76 -4.95
C LEU A 26 -3.71 2.91 -6.39
N ASP A 27 -4.78 3.67 -6.58
CA ASP A 27 -5.21 4.09 -7.92
C ASP A 27 -4.32 5.23 -8.47
N GLY A 28 -4.55 5.62 -9.74
CA GLY A 28 -3.80 6.71 -10.38
C GLY A 28 -3.96 8.07 -9.68
N GLN A 29 -4.94 8.22 -8.79
CA GLN A 29 -5.18 9.43 -7.99
C GLN A 29 -4.61 9.30 -6.56
N GLY A 30 -3.91 8.22 -6.24
CA GLY A 30 -3.29 7.98 -4.94
C GLY A 30 -4.27 7.60 -3.84
N ARG A 31 -5.45 7.07 -4.23
CA ARG A 31 -6.44 6.54 -3.28
C ARG A 31 -6.20 5.06 -3.07
N VAL A 32 -6.43 4.60 -1.85
CA VAL A 32 -6.23 3.19 -1.49
C VAL A 32 -7.26 2.32 -2.21
N GLN A 33 -6.78 1.36 -2.99
CA GLN A 33 -7.58 0.25 -3.51
C GLN A 33 -7.49 -0.98 -2.63
N PHE A 34 -6.34 -1.20 -1.98
CA PHE A 34 -6.10 -2.38 -1.16
C PHE A 34 -5.02 -2.12 -0.11
N LEU A 35 -5.18 -2.73 1.06
CA LEU A 35 -4.15 -2.89 2.09
C LEU A 35 -3.99 -4.37 2.40
N ASN A 36 -2.77 -4.87 2.49
CA ASN A 36 -2.55 -6.22 2.98
C ASN A 36 -2.68 -6.30 4.51
N ARG A 37 -2.84 -7.51 5.03
CA ARG A 37 -3.01 -7.78 6.47
C ARG A 37 -1.89 -7.21 7.33
N ALA A 38 -0.64 -7.25 6.83
CA ALA A 38 0.49 -6.66 7.53
C ALA A 38 0.32 -5.15 7.70
N LEU A 39 -0.16 -4.45 6.66
CA LEU A 39 -0.35 -3.01 6.69
C LEU A 39 -1.58 -2.58 7.49
N GLU A 40 -2.64 -3.38 7.50
CA GLU A 40 -3.77 -3.19 8.43
C GLU A 40 -3.29 -3.23 9.88
N ALA A 41 -2.45 -4.22 10.23
CA ALA A 41 -1.88 -4.35 11.57
C ALA A 41 -0.94 -3.18 11.94
N LEU A 42 -0.14 -2.68 10.98
CA LEU A 42 0.78 -1.57 11.20
C LEU A 42 0.06 -0.22 11.37
N THR A 43 -0.98 0.02 10.57
CA THR A 43 -1.69 1.31 10.52
C THR A 43 -2.87 1.37 11.48
N GLY A 44 -3.44 0.22 11.84
CA GLY A 44 -4.68 0.09 12.59
C GLY A 44 -5.94 0.36 11.76
N PHE A 45 -5.83 0.54 10.44
CA PHE A 45 -6.97 0.66 9.54
C PHE A 45 -7.40 -0.72 9.07
N ALA A 46 -8.71 -0.98 9.06
CA ALA A 46 -9.27 -2.06 8.27
C ALA A 46 -9.24 -1.67 6.79
N ARG A 47 -9.03 -2.64 5.90
CA ARG A 47 -9.01 -2.46 4.45
C ARG A 47 -10.28 -1.77 3.95
N GLU A 48 -11.44 -2.14 4.50
CA GLU A 48 -12.74 -1.60 4.10
C GLU A 48 -12.87 -0.11 4.46
N ASP A 49 -12.32 0.30 5.60
CA ASP A 49 -12.32 1.70 6.06
C ASP A 49 -11.33 2.55 5.26
N ALA A 50 -10.24 1.94 4.79
CA ALA A 50 -9.21 2.62 4.03
C ALA A 50 -9.58 2.84 2.56
N GLN A 51 -10.44 1.98 2.00
CA GLN A 51 -10.75 1.97 0.57
C GLN A 51 -11.29 3.33 0.09
N GLY A 52 -10.69 3.85 -1.00
CA GLY A 52 -11.04 5.16 -1.58
C GLY A 52 -10.47 6.38 -0.85
N LEU A 53 -9.91 6.21 0.36
CA LEU A 53 -9.23 7.29 1.07
C LEU A 53 -7.91 7.65 0.38
N PRO A 54 -7.50 8.92 0.36
CA PRO A 54 -6.15 9.31 -0.04
C PRO A 54 -5.10 8.60 0.83
N CYS A 55 -4.07 8.03 0.22
CA CYS A 55 -3.03 7.25 0.91
C CYS A 55 -2.39 8.00 2.09
N ARG A 56 -2.25 9.33 1.99
CA ARG A 56 -1.73 10.20 3.05
C ARG A 56 -2.53 10.17 4.36
N HIS A 57 -3.82 9.79 4.34
CA HIS A 57 -4.64 9.69 5.55
C HIS A 57 -4.43 8.35 6.27
N VAL A 58 -3.91 7.34 5.56
CA VAL A 58 -3.67 5.99 6.05
C VAL A 58 -2.20 5.78 6.38
N LEU A 59 -1.32 5.94 5.38
CA LEU A 59 0.12 5.63 5.47
C LEU A 59 0.91 6.68 6.25
N ARG A 60 0.55 7.96 6.10
CA ARG A 60 1.23 9.09 6.77
C ARG A 60 2.76 8.95 6.76
N SER A 61 3.37 8.74 5.59
CA SER A 61 4.82 8.63 5.49
C SER A 61 5.50 10.01 5.49
N ARG A 62 6.82 10.03 5.59
CA ARG A 62 7.65 11.22 5.40
C ARG A 62 7.38 11.88 4.05
N ALA A 63 7.20 11.09 2.99
CA ALA A 63 6.91 11.61 1.65
C ALA A 63 5.58 12.39 1.63
N CYS A 64 4.58 11.96 2.39
CA CYS A 64 3.32 12.70 2.52
C CYS A 64 3.48 14.13 3.07
N VAL A 65 4.57 14.41 3.79
CA VAL A 65 4.85 15.72 4.40
C VAL A 65 5.86 16.54 3.61
N GLN A 66 6.86 15.88 3.00
CA GLN A 66 7.98 16.57 2.36
C GLN A 66 7.85 16.68 0.85
N ASP A 67 7.53 15.58 0.18
CA ASP A 67 7.55 15.50 -1.27
C ASP A 67 6.69 14.32 -1.74
N CYS A 68 5.39 14.54 -1.85
CA CYS A 68 4.44 13.47 -2.15
C CYS A 68 4.39 13.21 -3.66
N PRO A 69 4.62 11.96 -4.14
CA PRO A 69 4.59 11.64 -5.57
C PRO A 69 3.27 12.01 -6.24
N TRP A 70 2.14 11.77 -5.57
CA TRP A 70 0.82 12.15 -6.09
C TRP A 70 0.56 13.66 -6.05
N ALA A 71 1.20 14.41 -5.16
CA ALA A 71 1.10 15.87 -5.18
C ALA A 71 1.85 16.49 -6.36
N ARG A 72 2.92 15.82 -6.84
CA ARG A 72 3.68 16.22 -8.03
C ARG A 72 3.17 15.63 -9.34
N GLY A 73 2.19 14.72 -9.29
CA GLY A 73 1.64 14.06 -10.48
C GLY A 73 2.52 12.92 -11.03
N GLU A 74 3.43 12.39 -10.22
CA GLU A 74 4.39 11.33 -10.58
C GLU A 74 4.16 10.03 -9.79
N GLY A 75 2.96 9.86 -9.20
CA GLY A 75 2.63 8.72 -8.35
C GLY A 75 2.14 7.48 -9.12
N GLU A 76 1.68 7.63 -10.36
CA GLU A 76 1.16 6.51 -11.15
C GLU A 76 2.29 5.62 -11.66
N GLY A 77 2.14 4.30 -11.52
CA GLY A 77 3.18 3.32 -11.89
C GLY A 77 4.34 3.22 -10.89
N LEU A 78 4.29 3.94 -9.77
CA LEU A 78 5.32 3.89 -8.74
C LEU A 78 5.05 2.77 -7.72
N GLY A 79 5.94 1.78 -7.70
CA GLY A 79 6.13 0.91 -6.54
C GLY A 79 7.25 1.46 -5.66
N ALA A 80 7.01 1.64 -4.37
CA ALA A 80 8.02 2.15 -3.44
C ALA A 80 7.89 1.51 -2.06
N GLU A 81 9.03 1.16 -1.47
CA GLU A 81 9.16 0.93 -0.03
C GLU A 81 9.14 2.30 0.66
N THR A 82 8.41 2.43 1.76
CA THR A 82 8.23 3.72 2.44
C THR A 82 8.20 3.55 3.95
N ASP A 83 8.16 4.66 4.68
CA ASP A 83 8.08 4.67 6.13
C ASP A 83 6.67 5.00 6.64
N LEU A 84 6.47 4.83 7.96
CA LEU A 84 5.25 5.19 8.66
C LEU A 84 5.55 6.23 9.74
N ILE A 85 4.77 7.31 9.81
CA ILE A 85 4.78 8.24 10.95
C ILE A 85 3.66 7.85 11.91
N ASN A 86 4.04 7.31 13.08
CA ASN A 86 3.06 6.88 14.07
C ASN A 86 2.38 8.06 14.79
N ARG A 87 1.39 7.76 15.65
CA ARG A 87 0.64 8.76 16.43
C ARG A 87 1.49 9.67 17.32
N HIS A 88 2.69 9.22 17.71
CA HIS A 88 3.66 10.00 18.49
C HIS A 88 4.59 10.84 17.62
N ARG A 89 4.30 10.96 16.31
CA ARG A 89 5.11 11.68 15.32
C ARG A 89 6.54 11.13 15.19
N ARG A 90 6.73 9.84 15.44
CA ARG A 90 8.00 9.14 15.21
C ARG A 90 7.94 8.39 13.90
N ARG A 91 9.03 8.49 13.13
CA ARG A 91 9.25 7.67 11.93
C ARG A 91 9.57 6.25 12.37
N ILE A 92 8.81 5.30 11.84
CA ILE A 92 9.09 3.87 11.93
C ILE A 92 9.59 3.48 10.54
N SER A 93 10.84 3.02 10.46
CA SER A 93 11.30 2.31 9.27
C SER A 93 10.60 0.96 9.25
N VAL A 94 9.84 0.71 8.19
CA VAL A 94 9.11 -0.54 7.96
C VAL A 94 9.64 -1.21 6.72
#